data_AF-A0A966T2U2-F1
#
_entry.id   AF-A0A966T2U2-F1
#
_cell.length_a   1.000
_cell.length_b   1.000
_cell.length_c   1.000
_cell.angle_alpha   90.00
_cell.angle_beta   90.00
_cell.angle_gamma   90.00
#
_symmetry.space_group_name_H-M   'P 1'
#
loop_
_entity.id
_entity.type
_entity.pdbx_description
1 polymer ?
#
loop_
_entity_poly.entity_id
_entity_poly.type
_entity_poly.pdbx_seq_one_letter_code
_entity_poly.pdbx_strand_id
1 'polypeptide(L)'
;MLAFAQGAELAVHDLYVKAVDSGRFTGDELTMLEQFAAHHLAYAQSINGMIGKDATNKRNEGVYSAYVSQMTTGAAAYRALQTLENTLVATHTDILSKLDNHDAAVLVASIITVEARHAAVFGVLPTMNLASALDNTASSIAPASSATVETTVAP
;
A
#
# COMPACT_ATOMS: atom_id res chain seq x y z
N MET A 1 -14.50 -2.98 0.22
CA MET A 1 -13.22 -3.21 0.93
C MET A 1 -12.12 -3.67 -0.01
N LEU A 2 -12.25 -4.83 -0.67
CA LEU A 2 -11.24 -5.31 -1.64
C LEU A 2 -11.02 -4.36 -2.83
N ALA A 3 -12.06 -3.69 -3.33
CA ALA A 3 -11.90 -2.64 -4.35
C ALA A 3 -11.04 -1.46 -3.88
N PHE A 4 -11.11 -1.12 -2.59
CA PHE A 4 -10.24 -0.10 -1.99
C PHE A 4 -8.81 -0.62 -1.87
N ALA A 5 -8.62 -1.87 -1.42
CA ALA A 5 -7.32 -2.54 -1.36
C ALA A 5 -6.63 -2.53 -2.72
N GLN A 6 -7.34 -2.94 -3.78
CA GLN A 6 -6.86 -2.89 -5.15
C GLN A 6 -6.38 -1.49 -5.56
N GLY A 7 -7.16 -0.45 -5.25
CA GLY A 7 -6.79 0.92 -5.54
C GLY A 7 -5.57 1.39 -4.75
N ALA A 8 -5.45 0.99 -3.48
CA ALA A 8 -4.29 1.29 -2.65
C ALA A 8 -3.02 0.63 -3.21
N GLU A 9 -3.07 -0.64 -3.59
CA GLU A 9 -1.96 -1.37 -4.24
C GLU A 9 -1.50 -0.68 -5.54
N LEU A 10 -2.45 -0.27 -6.38
CA LEU A 10 -2.13 0.47 -7.61
C LEU A 10 -1.49 1.84 -7.31
N ALA A 11 -1.89 2.50 -6.21
CA ALA A 11 -1.27 3.75 -5.80
C ALA A 11 0.16 3.54 -5.33
N VAL A 12 0.41 2.47 -4.57
CA VAL A 12 1.74 2.13 -4.08
C VAL A 12 2.66 1.72 -5.22
N HIS A 13 2.19 0.89 -6.16
CA HIS A 13 2.89 0.58 -7.40
C HIS A 13 3.35 1.86 -8.12
N ASP A 14 2.44 2.81 -8.36
CA ASP A 14 2.77 4.04 -9.07
C ASP A 14 3.76 4.94 -8.29
N LEU A 15 3.73 4.89 -6.96
CA LEU A 15 4.72 5.58 -6.11
C LEU A 15 6.10 4.95 -6.23
N TYR A 16 6.21 3.63 -6.29
CA TYR A 16 7.48 2.95 -6.56
C TYR A 16 8.00 3.26 -7.97
N VAL A 17 7.14 3.20 -8.99
CA VAL A 17 7.51 3.60 -10.35
C VAL A 17 8.01 5.05 -10.36
N LYS A 18 7.35 5.95 -9.62
CA LYS A 18 7.82 7.33 -9.48
C LYS A 18 9.21 7.44 -8.83
N ALA A 19 9.51 6.59 -7.84
CA ALA A 19 10.83 6.51 -7.23
C ALA A 19 11.89 6.02 -8.22
N VAL A 20 11.61 4.92 -8.93
CA VAL A 20 12.44 4.32 -9.98
C VAL A 20 12.76 5.36 -11.07
N ASP A 21 11.73 5.98 -11.62
CA ASP A 21 11.83 6.98 -12.70
C ASP A 21 12.52 8.28 -12.28
N SER A 22 12.79 8.48 -10.98
CA SER A 22 13.47 9.67 -10.50
C SER A 22 14.95 9.72 -10.85
N GLY A 23 15.55 8.59 -11.24
CA GLY A 23 16.98 8.47 -11.55
C GLY A 23 17.91 8.64 -10.35
N ARG A 24 17.37 8.62 -9.12
CA ARG A 24 18.14 8.83 -7.87
C ARG A 24 18.73 7.54 -7.29
N PHE A 25 18.26 6.39 -7.74
CA PHE A 25 18.63 5.07 -7.23
C PHE A 25 19.35 4.27 -8.32
N THR A 26 20.31 3.44 -7.93
CA THR A 26 21.11 2.62 -8.86
C THR A 26 21.46 1.28 -8.21
N GLY A 27 21.93 0.32 -9.02
CA GLY A 27 22.37 -0.98 -8.52
C GLY A 27 21.27 -1.72 -7.74
N ASP A 28 21.64 -2.38 -6.65
CA ASP A 28 20.73 -3.20 -5.84
C ASP A 28 19.54 -2.40 -5.28
N GLU A 29 19.73 -1.11 -4.98
CA GLU A 29 18.65 -0.23 -4.51
C GLU A 29 17.58 -0.03 -5.58
N LEU A 30 18.00 0.15 -6.84
CA LEU A 30 17.08 0.29 -7.97
C LEU A 30 16.32 -1.03 -8.20
N THR A 31 17.04 -2.15 -8.24
CA THR A 31 16.44 -3.48 -8.42
C THR A 31 15.45 -3.82 -7.32
N MET A 32 15.76 -3.45 -6.06
CA MET A 32 14.82 -3.60 -4.94
C MET A 32 13.52 -2.82 -5.18
N LEU A 33 13.62 -1.54 -5.56
CA LEU A 33 12.44 -0.68 -5.79
C LEU A 33 11.59 -1.18 -6.97
N GLU A 34 12.23 -1.64 -8.06
CA GLU A 34 11.55 -2.25 -9.20
C GLU A 34 10.81 -3.53 -8.80
N GLN A 35 11.44 -4.37 -7.97
CA GLN A 35 10.83 -5.61 -7.50
C GLN A 35 9.64 -5.35 -6.57
N PHE A 36 9.73 -4.33 -5.71
CA PHE A 36 8.62 -3.92 -4.85
C PHE A 36 7.46 -3.36 -5.68
N ALA A 37 7.73 -2.54 -6.71
CA ALA A 37 6.72 -2.10 -7.66
C ALA A 37 5.99 -3.29 -8.29
N ALA A 38 6.73 -4.26 -8.81
CA ALA A 38 6.17 -5.44 -9.44
C ALA A 38 5.29 -6.29 -8.49
N HIS A 39 5.64 -6.38 -7.21
CA HIS A 39 4.82 -7.05 -6.21
C HIS A 39 3.46 -6.37 -6.03
N HIS A 40 3.43 -5.05 -5.84
CA HIS A 40 2.16 -4.31 -5.67
C HIS A 40 1.26 -4.41 -6.91
N LEU A 41 1.84 -4.39 -8.13
CA LEU A 41 1.06 -4.63 -9.34
C LEU A 41 0.46 -6.04 -9.37
N ALA A 42 1.23 -7.06 -8.99
CA ALA A 42 0.75 -8.43 -8.91
C ALA A 42 -0.37 -8.60 -7.86
N TYR A 43 -0.28 -7.89 -6.73
CA TYR A 43 -1.31 -7.88 -5.70
C TYR A 43 -2.59 -7.20 -6.17
N ALA A 44 -2.47 -6.04 -6.80
CA ALA A 44 -3.61 -5.36 -7.44
C ALA A 44 -4.31 -6.25 -8.48
N GLN A 45 -3.54 -6.99 -9.29
CA GLN A 45 -4.06 -7.91 -10.29
C GLN A 45 -4.73 -9.14 -9.66
N SER A 46 -4.15 -9.68 -8.58
CA SER A 46 -4.72 -10.82 -7.85
C SER A 46 -6.05 -10.43 -7.19
N ILE A 47 -6.11 -9.25 -6.57
CA ILE A 47 -7.35 -8.71 -6.01
C ILE A 47 -8.38 -8.44 -7.12
N ASN A 48 -7.96 -7.89 -8.27
CA ASN A 48 -8.83 -7.72 -9.43
C ASN A 48 -9.44 -9.07 -9.86
N GLY A 49 -8.63 -10.11 -10.05
CA GLY A 49 -9.11 -11.44 -10.43
C GLY A 49 -10.17 -11.99 -9.47
N MET A 50 -10.08 -11.63 -8.19
CA MET A 50 -11.02 -12.03 -7.15
C MET A 50 -12.33 -11.23 -7.16
N ILE A 51 -12.30 -9.92 -7.40
CA ILE A 51 -13.49 -9.04 -7.35
C ILE A 51 -14.14 -8.79 -8.72
N GLY A 52 -13.47 -9.20 -9.80
CA GLY A 52 -13.96 -9.14 -11.17
C GLY A 52 -14.49 -7.76 -11.56
N LYS A 53 -15.78 -7.69 -11.92
CA LYS A 53 -16.44 -6.45 -12.38
C LYS A 53 -16.45 -5.32 -11.34
N ASP A 54 -16.25 -5.63 -10.07
CA ASP A 54 -16.23 -4.64 -8.99
C ASP A 54 -14.84 -3.98 -8.83
N ALA A 55 -13.85 -4.42 -9.62
CA ALA A 55 -12.52 -3.82 -9.67
C ALA A 55 -12.57 -2.39 -10.25
N THR A 56 -11.90 -1.47 -9.57
CA THR A 56 -11.82 -0.07 -10.02
C THR A 56 -10.82 0.09 -11.17
N ASN A 57 -9.76 -0.73 -11.17
CA ASN A 57 -8.63 -0.63 -12.11
C ASN A 57 -8.01 0.77 -12.17
N LYS A 58 -8.13 1.49 -11.06
CA LYS A 58 -7.59 2.83 -10.88
C LYS A 58 -6.92 2.89 -9.53
N ARG A 59 -5.79 3.57 -9.46
CA ARG A 59 -5.14 3.85 -8.18
C ARG A 59 -6.03 4.71 -7.29
N ASN A 60 -5.83 4.58 -5.99
CA ASN A 60 -6.39 5.48 -5.01
C ASN A 60 -5.60 6.80 -5.01
N GLU A 61 -6.17 7.85 -5.60
CA GLU A 61 -5.53 9.17 -5.67
C GLU A 61 -5.26 9.80 -4.30
N GLY A 62 -6.06 9.48 -3.28
CA GLY A 62 -5.83 9.95 -1.91
C GLY A 62 -4.54 9.37 -1.33
N VAL A 63 -4.30 8.07 -1.53
CA VAL A 63 -3.05 7.41 -1.16
C VAL A 63 -1.88 7.99 -1.94
N TYR A 64 -2.01 8.05 -3.27
CA TYR A 64 -0.93 8.54 -4.12
C TYR A 64 -0.50 9.97 -3.75
N SER A 65 -1.47 10.89 -3.66
CA SER A 65 -1.19 12.31 -3.36
C SER A 65 -0.62 12.54 -1.96
N ALA A 66 -1.01 11.73 -0.96
CA ALA A 66 -0.49 11.84 0.39
C ALA A 66 1.02 11.58 0.47
N TYR A 67 1.56 10.70 -0.38
CA TYR A 67 2.96 10.25 -0.30
C TYR A 67 3.87 10.84 -1.37
N VAL A 68 3.37 11.07 -2.60
CA VAL A 68 4.23 11.52 -3.72
C VAL A 68 4.97 12.83 -3.42
N SER A 69 4.33 13.75 -2.71
CA SER A 69 4.91 15.05 -2.35
C SER A 69 6.05 14.94 -1.33
N GLN A 70 6.13 13.83 -0.60
CA GLN A 70 7.16 13.57 0.41
C GLN A 70 8.47 13.04 -0.20
N MET A 71 8.45 12.53 -1.43
CA MET A 71 9.57 11.89 -2.11
C MET A 71 10.54 12.90 -2.78
N THR A 72 10.95 13.92 -2.03
CA THR A 72 11.73 15.07 -2.54
C THR A 72 13.21 14.75 -2.78
N THR A 73 13.76 13.78 -2.06
CA THR A 73 15.15 13.30 -2.14
C THR A 73 15.17 11.78 -2.02
N GLY A 74 16.30 11.11 -2.30
CA GLY A 74 16.41 9.65 -2.14
C GLY A 74 16.10 9.20 -0.71
N ALA A 75 16.73 9.85 0.29
CA ALA A 75 16.47 9.55 1.70
C ALA A 75 15.03 9.86 2.14
N ALA A 76 14.42 10.93 1.61
CA ALA A 76 13.02 11.24 1.89
C ALA A 76 12.07 10.21 1.23
N ALA A 77 12.41 9.73 0.04
CA ALA A 77 11.66 8.66 -0.62
C ALA A 77 11.72 7.35 0.17
N TYR A 78 12.87 6.94 0.71
CA TYR A 78 12.94 5.76 1.58
C TYR A 78 12.05 5.87 2.83
N ARG A 79 12.04 7.03 3.49
CA ARG A 79 11.15 7.25 4.64
C ARG A 79 9.68 7.24 4.25
N ALA A 80 9.33 7.88 3.14
CA ALA A 80 7.96 7.92 2.63
C ALA A 80 7.48 6.51 2.24
N LEU A 81 8.30 5.74 1.53
CA LEU A 81 7.98 4.37 1.12
C LEU A 81 7.90 3.43 2.33
N GLN A 82 8.82 3.50 3.29
CA GLN A 82 8.70 2.71 4.53
C GLN A 82 7.40 3.02 5.29
N THR A 83 7.07 4.31 5.41
CA THR A 83 5.82 4.74 6.07
C THR A 83 4.59 4.23 5.32
N LEU A 84 4.65 4.25 3.99
CA LEU A 84 3.60 3.72 3.13
C LEU A 84 3.42 2.21 3.33
N GLU A 85 4.49 1.42 3.30
CA GLU A 85 4.43 -0.04 3.54
C GLU A 85 3.80 -0.35 4.91
N ASN A 86 4.26 0.33 5.97
CA ASN A 86 3.70 0.15 7.30
C ASN A 86 2.20 0.51 7.35
N THR A 87 1.80 1.56 6.62
CA THR A 87 0.39 1.96 6.49
C THR A 87 -0.43 0.92 5.74
N LEU A 88 0.11 0.32 4.68
CA LEU A 88 -0.56 -0.74 3.91
C LEU A 88 -0.71 -2.02 4.76
N VAL A 89 0.31 -2.41 5.51
CA VAL A 89 0.21 -3.51 6.50
C VAL A 89 -0.93 -3.27 7.48
N ALA A 90 -1.03 -2.07 8.07
CA ALA A 90 -2.12 -1.73 8.99
C ALA A 90 -3.49 -1.73 8.28
N THR A 91 -3.52 -1.23 7.04
CA THR A 91 -4.73 -1.15 6.22
C THR A 91 -5.27 -2.51 5.84
N HIS A 92 -4.41 -3.40 5.36
CA HIS A 92 -4.78 -4.76 5.01
C HIS A 92 -5.09 -5.61 6.22
N THR A 93 -4.46 -5.36 7.37
CA THR A 93 -4.84 -6.01 8.63
C THR A 93 -6.27 -5.61 9.05
N ASP A 94 -6.62 -4.33 8.94
CA ASP A 94 -7.99 -3.85 9.19
C ASP A 94 -8.97 -4.46 8.17
N ILE A 95 -8.58 -4.56 6.90
CA ILE A 95 -9.39 -5.23 5.87
C ILE A 95 -9.62 -6.70 6.21
N LEU A 96 -8.54 -7.43 6.52
CA LEU A 96 -8.56 -8.84 6.88
C LEU A 96 -9.53 -9.12 8.03
N SER A 97 -9.57 -8.24 9.03
CA SER A 97 -10.46 -8.38 10.19
C SER A 97 -11.96 -8.31 9.85
N LYS A 98 -12.32 -7.82 8.65
CA LYS A 98 -13.70 -7.61 8.19
C LYS A 98 -14.07 -8.48 6.98
N LEU A 99 -13.19 -9.38 6.54
CA LEU A 99 -13.46 -10.26 5.41
C LEU A 99 -14.20 -11.53 5.87
N ASP A 100 -15.36 -11.79 5.27
CA ASP A 100 -16.09 -13.05 5.46
C ASP A 100 -15.65 -14.16 4.50
N ASN A 101 -14.99 -13.80 3.39
CA ASN A 101 -14.54 -14.73 2.36
C ASN A 101 -13.15 -15.28 2.70
N HIS A 102 -13.03 -16.61 2.81
CA HIS A 102 -11.78 -17.28 3.17
C HIS A 102 -10.65 -17.05 2.15
N ASP A 103 -10.93 -17.19 0.86
CA ASP A 103 -9.92 -17.03 -0.19
C ASP A 103 -9.40 -15.58 -0.22
N ALA A 104 -10.31 -14.61 -0.01
CA ALA A 104 -9.94 -13.21 0.14
C ALA A 104 -9.07 -12.96 1.37
N ALA A 105 -9.41 -13.57 2.51
CA ALA A 105 -8.63 -13.48 3.72
C ALA A 105 -7.22 -14.05 3.53
N VAL A 106 -7.10 -15.21 2.87
CA VAL A 106 -5.80 -15.84 2.56
C VAL A 106 -4.96 -14.94 1.64
N LEU A 107 -5.57 -14.40 0.58
CA LEU A 107 -4.89 -13.48 -0.32
C LEU A 107 -4.37 -12.25 0.43
N VAL A 108 -5.23 -11.57 1.18
CA VAL A 108 -4.86 -10.36 1.93
C VAL A 108 -3.79 -10.66 2.98
N ALA A 109 -3.88 -11.78 3.70
CA ALA A 109 -2.84 -12.19 4.66
C ALA A 109 -1.47 -12.44 4.00
N SER A 110 -1.45 -12.97 2.78
CA SER A 110 -0.21 -13.16 2.03
C SER A 110 0.46 -11.83 1.66
N ILE A 111 -0.35 -10.82 1.30
CA ILE A 111 0.11 -9.47 0.97
C ILE A 111 0.74 -8.80 2.20
N ILE A 112 0.03 -8.83 3.35
CA ILE A 112 0.52 -8.28 4.62
C ILE A 112 1.92 -8.80 4.96
N THR A 113 2.16 -10.09 4.77
CA THR A 113 3.45 -10.72 5.08
C THR A 113 4.59 -10.17 4.23
N VAL A 114 4.32 -9.82 2.97
CA VAL A 114 5.35 -9.32 2.05
C VAL A 114 5.56 -7.82 2.24
N GLU A 115 4.52 -7.02 2.39
CA GLU A 115 4.64 -5.58 2.69
C GLU A 115 5.39 -5.33 4.00
N ALA A 116 5.13 -6.15 5.03
CA ALA A 116 5.89 -6.08 6.28
C ALA A 116 7.40 -6.34 6.06
N ARG A 117 7.76 -7.23 5.12
CA ARG A 117 9.16 -7.46 4.74
C ARG A 117 9.71 -6.27 3.94
N HIS A 118 8.93 -5.65 3.06
CA HIS A 118 9.34 -4.43 2.34
C HIS A 118 9.64 -3.29 3.33
N ALA A 119 8.74 -3.05 4.30
CA ALA A 119 8.94 -2.07 5.37
C ALA A 119 10.22 -2.33 6.17
N ALA A 120 10.46 -3.59 6.54
CA ALA A 120 11.64 -4.00 7.30
C ALA A 120 12.95 -3.81 6.51
N VAL A 121 12.95 -4.08 5.20
CA VAL A 121 14.12 -3.86 4.34
C VAL A 121 14.57 -2.40 4.33
N PHE A 122 13.63 -1.44 4.35
CA PHE A 122 14.03 -0.03 4.49
C PHE A 122 14.70 0.27 5.82
N GLY A 123 14.25 -0.34 6.92
CA GLY A 123 14.79 -0.05 8.26
C GLY A 123 16.22 -0.54 8.49
N VAL A 124 16.77 -1.35 7.58
CA VAL A 124 18.17 -1.81 7.61
C VAL A 124 19.10 -1.00 6.70
N LEU A 125 18.60 0.00 5.97
CA LEU A 125 19.44 0.88 5.14
C LEU A 125 20.27 1.83 6.01
N PRO A 126 21.46 2.29 5.57
CA PRO A 126 22.42 3.05 6.38
C PRO A 126 21.92 4.35 7.03
N THR A 127 20.77 4.87 6.58
CA THR A 127 20.18 6.14 7.07
C THR A 127 18.85 5.94 7.80
N MET A 128 18.48 4.69 8.06
CA MET A 128 17.18 4.30 8.63
C MET A 128 17.37 3.67 10.02
N ASN A 129 16.26 3.40 10.70
CA ASN A 129 16.26 2.95 12.09
C ASN A 129 15.80 1.49 12.18
N LEU A 130 16.61 0.63 12.79
CA LEU A 130 16.23 -0.77 13.03
C LEU A 130 14.92 -0.88 13.83
N ALA A 131 14.66 0.03 14.77
CA ALA A 131 13.39 0.03 15.50
C ALA A 131 12.20 0.27 14.57
N SER A 132 12.34 1.09 13.52
CA SER A 132 11.27 1.29 12.53
C SER A 132 11.09 0.13 11.56
N ALA A 133 12.03 -0.84 11.54
CA ALA A 133 11.86 -2.12 10.86
C ALA A 133 11.15 -3.17 11.72
N LEU A 134 11.14 -3.03 13.04
CA LEU A 134 10.57 -4.02 13.97
C LEU A 134 9.19 -3.61 14.49
N ASP A 135 8.95 -2.31 14.65
CA ASP A 135 7.68 -1.78 15.13
C ASP A 135 6.87 -1.16 13.99
N ASN A 136 5.60 -1.57 13.86
CA ASN A 136 4.63 -0.88 13.01
C ASN A 136 3.58 -0.17 13.88
N THR A 137 3.66 1.16 13.92
CA THR A 137 2.70 2.03 14.63
C THR A 137 1.79 2.81 13.68
N ALA A 138 1.75 2.44 12.39
CA ALA A 138 0.95 3.15 11.41
C ALA A 138 -0.54 2.89 11.61
N SER A 139 -1.35 3.89 11.28
CA SER A 139 -2.80 3.76 11.27
C SER A 139 -3.29 3.25 9.93
N SER A 140 -4.28 2.36 9.95
CA SER A 140 -5.02 1.95 8.75
C SER A 140 -5.65 3.18 8.08
N ILE A 141 -5.51 3.25 6.76
CA ILE A 141 -6.30 4.15 5.92
C ILE A 141 -7.52 3.38 5.41
N ALA A 142 -8.53 3.21 6.25
CA ALA A 142 -9.75 2.54 5.84
C ALA A 142 -10.48 3.36 4.76
N PRO A 143 -11.23 2.73 3.82
CA PRO A 143 -12.16 3.46 2.97
C PRO A 143 -13.07 4.30 3.87
N ALA A 144 -13.28 5.58 3.52
CA ALA A 144 -14.24 6.42 4.24
C ALA A 144 -15.53 5.61 4.40
N SER A 145 -15.99 5.41 5.63
CA SER A 145 -17.22 4.66 5.86
C SER A 145 -18.29 5.30 5.00
N SER A 146 -19.01 4.51 4.21
CA SER A 146 -20.18 5.00 3.49
C SER A 146 -21.08 5.64 4.54
N ALA A 147 -21.05 6.97 4.67
CA ALA A 147 -22.00 7.67 5.49
C ALA A 147 -23.36 7.35 4.86
N THR A 148 -24.20 6.63 5.60
CA THR A 148 -25.59 6.44 5.24
C THR A 148 -26.14 7.84 5.05
N VAL A 149 -26.39 8.23 3.80
CA VAL A 149 -27.20 9.41 3.52
C VAL A 149 -28.60 8.99 3.96
N GLU A 150 -28.90 9.24 5.23
CA GLU A 150 -30.25 9.17 5.75
C GLU A 150 -31.02 10.27 5.03
N THR A 151 -31.68 9.89 3.93
CA THR A 151 -32.68 10.74 3.30
C THR A 151 -33.80 10.89 4.33
N THR A 152 -33.74 11.98 5.09
CA THR A 152 -34.87 12.47 5.87
C THR A 152 -35.99 12.78 4.87
N VAL A 153 -36.90 11.83 4.69
CA VAL A 153 -38.19 12.09 4.07
C VAL A 153 -38.99 12.88 5.11
N ALA A 154 -39.14 14.18 4.87
CA ALA A 154 -39.98 15.05 5.67
C ALA A 154 -41.47 14.65 5.51
N PRO A 155 -42.29 14.85 6.57
CA PRO A 155 -43.67 14.36 6.65
C PRO A 155 -44.65 15.04 5.69
#